data_AF-A0A5C7IHJ9-F1
#
_entry.id   AF-A0A5C7IHJ9-F1
#
_cell.length_a   1.000
_cell.length_b   1.000
_cell.length_c   1.000
_cell.angle_alpha   90.00
_cell.angle_beta   90.00
_cell.angle_gamma   90.00
#
_symmetry.space_group_name_H-M   'P 1'
#
loop_
_entity.id
_entity.type
_entity.pdbx_description
1 polymer ?
#
loop_
_entity_poly.entity_id
_entity_poly.type
_entity_poly.pdbx_seq_one_letter_code
_entity_poly.pdbx_strand_id
1 'polypeptide(L)'
;MVDGQPLFLVTKLWLVLVPVIISAVSNSKLVAAHDEQERKLEADTDASDGALRPLSRYDVGAENDIITRYPEDVYDRIWSPRSNRLIQISTESKINTESFGDAYQVPDIVLRTASRTQNASIPLILPFNPTDSASPCYIYFHFAEIEKLKDGQKRKLRIDLNSTNSGLKVTQPITLEYLKPMILTSTDLPISGTELQFSIYATGGADLPPILNGVEIFTNLSSSELTGLQIATSVSNLKSIMFLDLSYNNLTGPLPEFLAQLPNLKMLNLTGNKFTGSVPDALLEKSKNGKLLLRFLFFFN
;
A
#
# COMPACT_ATOMS: atom_id res chain seq x y z
N MET A 1 -31.32 -13.18 -75.99
CA MET A 1 -30.32 -12.15 -76.35
C MET A 1 -29.54 -11.83 -75.09
N VAL A 2 -28.23 -12.14 -75.13
CA VAL A 2 -27.10 -11.71 -74.26
C VAL A 2 -27.20 -12.13 -72.77
N ASP A 3 -26.65 -13.31 -72.40
CA ASP A 3 -25.31 -13.60 -71.82
C ASP A 3 -25.25 -13.29 -70.32
N GLY A 4 -24.68 -14.08 -69.40
CA GLY A 4 -23.81 -15.26 -69.39
C GLY A 4 -23.33 -15.44 -67.93
N GLN A 5 -23.07 -16.68 -67.48
CA GLN A 5 -22.77 -17.08 -66.08
C GLN A 5 -21.32 -16.74 -65.59
N PRO A 6 -20.68 -17.42 -64.60
CA PRO A 6 -20.75 -17.29 -63.12
C PRO A 6 -19.36 -17.24 -62.39
N LEU A 7 -19.35 -17.25 -61.05
CA LEU A 7 -18.44 -18.03 -60.14
C LEU A 7 -16.96 -17.59 -59.85
N PHE A 8 -16.57 -17.86 -58.59
CA PHE A 8 -15.21 -17.93 -57.96
C PHE A 8 -14.57 -16.62 -57.46
N LEU A 9 -14.07 -16.47 -56.23
CA LEU A 9 -13.57 -17.40 -55.18
C LEU A 9 -14.54 -17.49 -53.98
N VAL A 10 -14.89 -18.62 -53.33
CA VAL A 10 -14.18 -19.85 -52.94
C VAL A 10 -13.07 -19.65 -51.89
N THR A 11 -13.47 -19.98 -50.66
CA THR A 11 -12.73 -20.65 -49.56
C THR A 11 -11.60 -19.93 -48.83
N LYS A 12 -11.86 -19.65 -47.54
CA LYS A 12 -11.32 -20.36 -46.35
C LYS A 12 -12.01 -19.76 -45.11
N LEU A 13 -12.60 -20.45 -44.14
CA LEU A 13 -12.89 -21.86 -43.89
C LEU A 13 -13.90 -21.86 -42.72
N TRP A 14 -15.02 -22.55 -42.84
CA TRP A 14 -15.75 -23.08 -41.68
C TRP A 14 -14.99 -24.31 -41.16
N LEU A 15 -15.15 -24.60 -39.87
CA LEU A 15 -14.73 -25.79 -39.11
C LEU A 15 -13.29 -25.82 -38.59
N VAL A 16 -13.13 -25.45 -37.31
CA VAL A 16 -12.90 -26.42 -36.23
C VAL A 16 -13.75 -26.03 -35.00
N LEU A 17 -14.87 -26.74 -34.84
CA LEU A 17 -15.49 -27.24 -33.61
C LEU A 17 -15.81 -26.31 -32.41
N VAL A 18 -17.13 -26.12 -32.22
CA VAL A 18 -17.85 -26.27 -30.93
C VAL A 18 -17.21 -27.38 -30.10
N PRO A 19 -16.72 -27.12 -28.87
CA PRO A 19 -17.57 -27.13 -27.67
C PRO A 19 -17.16 -26.00 -26.66
N VAL A 20 -17.95 -25.52 -25.70
CA VAL A 20 -19.19 -26.03 -25.11
C VAL A 20 -19.83 -24.91 -24.28
N ILE A 21 -21.16 -24.85 -24.34
CA ILE A 21 -22.04 -24.15 -23.40
C ILE A 21 -22.03 -24.96 -22.10
N ILE A 22 -20.95 -24.90 -21.32
CA ILE A 22 -20.85 -25.36 -19.92
C ILE A 22 -19.74 -24.51 -19.28
N SER A 23 -20.10 -23.31 -18.82
CA SER A 23 -19.43 -22.54 -17.75
C SER A 23 -20.23 -21.27 -17.40
N ALA A 24 -21.26 -20.94 -18.18
CA ALA A 24 -22.24 -19.89 -17.89
C ALA A 24 -23.14 -20.14 -16.64
N VAL A 25 -22.81 -21.12 -15.78
CA VAL A 25 -23.46 -21.35 -14.48
C VAL A 25 -22.44 -21.38 -13.31
N SER A 26 -21.14 -21.21 -13.58
CA SER A 26 -20.08 -21.21 -12.55
C SER A 26 -19.57 -19.83 -12.14
N ASN A 27 -20.00 -18.75 -12.80
CA ASN A 27 -19.48 -17.40 -12.54
C ASN A 27 -20.33 -16.51 -11.61
N SER A 28 -21.54 -16.90 -11.22
CA SER A 28 -22.35 -16.08 -10.29
C SER A 28 -21.83 -16.12 -8.84
N LYS A 29 -21.03 -17.12 -8.47
CA LYS A 29 -20.36 -17.19 -7.16
C LYS A 29 -18.98 -16.52 -7.15
N LEU A 30 -18.30 -16.42 -8.29
CA LEU A 30 -17.00 -15.75 -8.43
C LEU A 30 -17.15 -14.23 -8.57
N VAL A 31 -18.17 -13.76 -9.28
CA VAL A 31 -18.50 -12.32 -9.35
C VAL A 31 -18.99 -11.83 -7.99
N ALA A 32 -19.81 -12.60 -7.28
CA ALA A 32 -20.25 -12.23 -5.93
C ALA A 32 -19.11 -12.25 -4.89
N ALA A 33 -18.09 -13.10 -5.06
CA ALA A 33 -16.90 -13.12 -4.20
C ALA A 33 -15.95 -11.95 -4.52
N HIS A 34 -15.80 -11.60 -5.80
CA HIS A 34 -15.05 -10.41 -6.24
C HIS A 34 -15.73 -9.12 -5.76
N ASP A 35 -17.04 -9.00 -5.91
CA ASP A 35 -17.81 -7.83 -5.46
C ASP A 35 -17.90 -7.73 -3.93
N GLU A 36 -17.82 -8.84 -3.19
CA GLU A 36 -17.73 -8.83 -1.71
C GLU A 36 -16.32 -8.48 -1.22
N GLN A 37 -15.29 -8.81 -2.00
CA GLN A 37 -13.90 -8.47 -1.72
C GLN A 37 -13.58 -7.02 -2.14
N GLU A 38 -14.18 -6.52 -3.22
CA GLU A 38 -14.19 -5.10 -3.60
C GLU A 38 -15.05 -4.28 -2.63
N ARG A 39 -16.22 -4.75 -2.17
CA ARG A 39 -16.97 -4.05 -1.10
C ARG A 39 -16.22 -3.98 0.23
N LYS A 40 -15.34 -4.95 0.52
CA LYS A 40 -14.46 -4.90 1.70
C LYS A 40 -13.26 -3.96 1.51
N LEU A 41 -12.78 -3.78 0.28
CA LEU A 41 -11.72 -2.85 -0.05
C LEU A 41 -12.23 -1.40 -0.18
N GLU A 42 -13.47 -1.22 -0.64
CA GLU A 42 -14.16 0.07 -0.77
C GLU A 42 -14.72 0.58 0.57
N ALA A 43 -15.05 -0.31 1.51
CA ALA A 43 -15.46 0.05 2.86
C ALA A 43 -14.31 0.60 3.74
N ASP A 44 -13.07 0.52 3.27
CA ASP A 44 -11.86 1.05 3.94
C ASP A 44 -11.30 2.30 3.23
N THR A 45 -11.93 2.74 2.13
CA THR A 45 -11.60 3.97 1.42
C THR A 45 -12.70 5.01 1.62
N ASP A 46 -12.87 5.44 2.87
CA ASP A 46 -13.71 6.60 3.17
C ASP A 46 -12.99 7.86 2.65
N ALA A 47 -13.50 8.36 1.53
CA ALA A 47 -13.24 9.62 0.85
C ALA A 47 -12.48 10.71 1.66
N SER A 48 -11.14 10.68 1.68
CA SER A 48 -10.31 11.84 2.08
C SER A 48 -8.82 11.76 1.76
N ASP A 49 -8.24 10.58 1.48
CA ASP A 49 -6.78 10.46 1.39
C ASP A 49 -6.23 10.67 -0.04
N GLY A 50 -5.66 11.86 -0.25
CA GLY A 50 -4.84 12.19 -1.41
C GLY A 50 -3.51 11.43 -1.45
N ALA A 51 -2.76 11.58 -2.55
CA ALA A 51 -1.55 10.77 -2.80
C ALA A 51 -0.54 10.83 -1.65
N LEU A 52 -0.12 9.67 -1.15
CA LEU A 52 0.86 9.55 -0.09
C LEU A 52 2.29 9.46 -0.65
N ARG A 53 3.18 10.35 -0.20
CA ARG A 53 4.63 10.31 -0.45
C ARG A 53 5.36 9.58 0.68
N PRO A 54 6.22 8.59 0.41
CA PRO A 54 7.02 7.96 1.45
C PRO A 54 8.02 8.96 2.04
N LEU A 55 8.07 9.04 3.36
CA LEU A 55 9.08 9.80 4.11
C LEU A 55 10.19 8.90 4.64
N SER A 56 9.80 7.81 5.30
CA SER A 56 10.73 6.86 5.92
C SER A 56 10.17 5.45 5.90
N ARG A 57 11.07 4.47 5.83
CA ARG A 57 10.74 3.05 5.91
C ARG A 57 11.82 2.36 6.74
N TYR A 58 11.40 1.69 7.81
CA TYR A 58 12.31 1.05 8.74
C TYR A 58 12.06 -0.44 8.85
N ASP A 59 13.14 -1.21 8.67
CA ASP A 59 13.24 -2.58 9.17
C ASP A 59 13.71 -2.47 10.62
N VAL A 60 12.80 -2.76 11.55
CA VAL A 60 13.03 -2.57 12.98
C VAL A 60 13.77 -3.78 13.55
N GLY A 61 13.71 -4.94 12.89
CA GLY A 61 14.41 -6.16 13.26
C GLY A 61 15.77 -6.36 12.59
N ALA A 62 16.19 -5.46 11.70
CA ALA A 62 17.45 -5.57 10.94
C ALA A 62 18.68 -5.78 11.83
N GLU A 63 19.44 -6.85 11.57
CA GLU A 63 20.61 -7.26 12.38
C GLU A 63 21.82 -6.32 12.25
N ASN A 64 21.86 -5.51 11.20
CA ASN A 64 22.97 -4.61 10.92
C ASN A 64 22.46 -3.23 10.50
N ASP A 65 23.34 -2.24 10.60
CA ASP A 65 23.03 -0.86 10.21
C ASP A 65 23.18 -0.65 8.68
N ILE A 66 22.85 -1.66 7.86
CA ILE A 66 22.87 -1.58 6.40
C ILE A 66 21.48 -1.32 5.83
N ILE A 67 21.37 -0.23 5.08
CA ILE A 67 20.20 0.06 4.25
C ILE A 67 20.08 -1.00 3.16
N THR A 68 18.96 -1.72 3.11
CA THR A 68 18.81 -2.93 2.31
C THR A 68 17.65 -2.81 1.32
N ARG A 69 17.89 -3.30 0.10
CA ARG A 69 16.85 -3.62 -0.90
C ARG A 69 16.72 -5.12 -0.93
N TYR A 70 15.63 -5.63 -0.40
CA TYR A 70 15.40 -7.07 -0.33
C TYR A 70 15.02 -7.61 -1.72
N PRO A 71 15.73 -8.62 -2.27
CA PRO A 71 15.47 -9.11 -3.62
C PRO A 71 14.05 -9.65 -3.83
N GLU A 72 13.42 -10.14 -2.77
CA GLU A 72 12.05 -10.66 -2.73
C GLU A 72 10.99 -9.57 -2.50
N ASP A 73 11.40 -8.33 -2.24
CA ASP A 73 10.48 -7.22 -2.15
C ASP A 73 9.89 -6.95 -3.53
N VAL A 74 8.65 -7.40 -3.74
CA VAL A 74 7.89 -7.24 -4.99
C VAL A 74 7.76 -5.78 -5.44
N TYR A 75 8.02 -4.83 -4.55
CA TYR A 75 7.93 -3.39 -4.81
C TYR A 75 9.31 -2.71 -4.84
N ASP A 76 10.41 -3.47 -4.72
CA ASP A 76 11.79 -2.99 -4.70
C ASP A 76 11.95 -1.76 -3.77
N ARG A 77 11.37 -1.88 -2.56
CA ARG A 77 11.48 -0.82 -1.54
C ARG A 77 12.85 -0.87 -0.90
N ILE A 78 13.32 0.31 -0.51
CA ILE A 78 14.48 0.45 0.37
C ILE A 78 14.00 0.42 1.82
N TRP A 79 14.62 -0.44 2.62
CA TRP A 79 14.41 -0.55 4.05
C TRP A 79 15.64 -0.06 4.79
N SER A 80 15.46 0.94 5.65
CA SER A 80 16.53 1.42 6.51
C SER A 80 16.51 0.68 7.85
N PRO A 81 17.64 0.24 8.39
CA PRO A 81 17.67 -0.33 9.72
C PRO A 81 17.35 0.76 10.74
N ARG A 82 16.68 0.37 11.82
CA ARG A 82 16.50 1.27 12.96
C ARG A 82 17.47 0.90 14.06
N SER A 83 18.65 1.52 14.05
CA SER A 83 19.63 1.43 15.16
C SER A 83 18.93 1.74 16.47
N ASN A 84 18.95 0.76 17.38
CA ASN A 84 18.18 0.81 18.61
C ASN A 84 18.93 0.08 19.76
N ARG A 85 18.63 0.46 21.00
CA ARG A 85 19.05 -0.30 22.20
C ARG A 85 18.09 -1.46 22.50
N LEU A 86 17.33 -1.90 21.49
CA LEU A 86 16.31 -2.93 21.67
C LEU A 86 16.92 -4.32 21.44
N ILE A 87 16.22 -5.33 21.93
CA ILE A 87 16.61 -6.72 21.75
C ILE A 87 16.05 -7.19 20.42
N GLN A 88 16.92 -7.46 19.47
CA GLN A 88 16.56 -8.07 18.21
C GLN A 88 16.19 -9.54 18.41
N ILE A 89 15.16 -9.97 17.70
CA ILE A 89 14.67 -11.34 17.68
C ILE A 89 14.33 -11.73 16.25
N SER A 90 14.50 -13.00 15.93
CA SER A 90 14.22 -13.55 14.61
C SER A 90 13.59 -14.94 14.71
N THR A 91 12.97 -15.39 13.64
CA THR A 91 12.42 -16.75 13.52
C THR A 91 12.76 -17.38 12.18
N GLU A 92 12.94 -18.71 12.18
CA GLU A 92 13.05 -19.52 10.96
C GLU A 92 11.68 -19.98 10.45
N SER A 93 10.63 -19.82 11.24
CA SER A 93 9.27 -20.16 10.85
C SER A 93 8.76 -19.25 9.74
N LYS A 94 8.05 -19.83 8.77
CA LYS A 94 7.36 -19.09 7.70
C LYS A 94 6.23 -18.23 8.28
N ILE A 95 6.11 -16.99 7.82
CA ILE A 95 4.98 -16.12 8.14
C ILE A 95 3.79 -16.48 7.24
N ASN A 96 2.59 -16.54 7.82
CA ASN A 96 1.37 -16.95 7.14
C ASN A 96 0.78 -15.79 6.30
N THR A 97 1.50 -15.28 5.30
CA THR A 97 1.08 -14.14 4.46
C THR A 97 -0.03 -14.50 3.45
N GLU A 98 -0.05 -15.75 2.97
CA GLU A 98 -0.96 -16.23 1.91
C GLU A 98 -2.43 -16.28 2.34
N SER A 99 -2.72 -16.41 3.64
CA SER A 99 -4.08 -16.61 4.15
C SER A 99 -4.83 -15.32 4.48
N PHE A 100 -4.15 -14.17 4.49
CA PHE A 100 -4.72 -12.91 5.00
C PHE A 100 -4.72 -11.77 4.00
N GLY A 101 -4.36 -12.03 2.73
CA GLY A 101 -4.38 -11.01 1.68
C GLY A 101 -3.52 -9.81 2.05
N ASP A 102 -2.25 -10.05 2.37
CA ASP A 102 -1.28 -8.97 2.62
C ASP A 102 -1.12 -8.12 1.35
N ALA A 103 -2.01 -7.14 1.18
CA ALA A 103 -2.02 -6.22 0.05
C ALA A 103 -0.73 -5.36 0.03
N TYR A 104 -0.07 -5.22 1.18
CA TYR A 104 1.15 -4.43 1.36
C TYR A 104 2.44 -5.23 1.06
N GLN A 105 2.33 -6.55 0.92
CA GLN A 105 3.37 -7.51 0.51
C GLN A 105 4.74 -7.19 1.13
N VAL A 106 4.79 -7.03 2.45
CA VAL A 106 6.04 -6.71 3.17
C VAL A 106 7.03 -7.87 2.97
N PRO A 107 8.35 -7.62 2.79
CA PRO A 107 9.31 -8.71 2.61
C PRO A 107 9.26 -9.68 3.79
N ASP A 108 9.31 -10.99 3.51
CA ASP A 108 9.22 -12.04 4.52
C ASP A 108 10.28 -11.85 5.62
N ILE A 109 11.49 -11.44 5.24
CA ILE A 109 12.58 -11.17 6.18
C ILE A 109 12.23 -10.08 7.19
N VAL A 110 11.54 -9.00 6.78
CA VAL A 110 11.11 -7.92 7.68
C VAL A 110 10.06 -8.43 8.65
N LEU A 111 9.15 -9.32 8.23
CA LEU A 111 8.15 -9.91 9.12
C LEU A 111 8.70 -11.03 10.02
N ARG A 112 9.82 -11.65 9.65
CA ARG A 112 10.48 -12.69 10.44
C ARG A 112 11.47 -12.15 11.47
N THR A 113 11.82 -10.87 11.39
CA THR A 113 12.62 -10.18 12.38
C THR A 113 11.76 -9.16 13.13
N ALA A 114 12.13 -8.87 14.37
CA ALA A 114 11.52 -7.80 15.16
C ALA A 114 12.52 -7.29 16.20
N SER A 115 12.25 -6.11 16.74
CA SER A 115 12.87 -5.66 17.99
C SER A 115 11.85 -5.62 19.12
N ARG A 116 12.31 -5.93 20.33
CA ARG A 116 11.52 -5.86 21.57
C ARG A 116 12.26 -5.18 22.71
N THR A 117 11.52 -4.71 23.70
CA THR A 117 12.13 -4.16 24.92
C THR A 117 12.51 -5.27 25.90
N GLN A 118 13.29 -4.89 26.93
CA GLN A 118 13.77 -5.83 27.95
C GLN A 118 12.63 -6.50 28.75
N ASN A 119 11.54 -5.78 28.99
CA ASN A 119 10.39 -6.22 29.78
C ASN A 119 9.13 -5.42 29.40
N ALA A 120 7.95 -5.91 29.79
CA ALA A 120 6.65 -5.28 29.49
C ALA A 120 6.48 -3.86 30.07
N SER A 121 7.19 -3.51 31.13
CA SER A 121 7.10 -2.19 31.76
C SER A 121 7.81 -1.10 30.95
N ILE A 122 8.66 -1.47 30.00
CA ILE A 122 9.38 -0.53 29.14
C ILE A 122 8.68 -0.45 27.79
N PRO A 123 8.17 0.75 27.39
CA PRO A 123 7.61 0.93 26.06
C PRO A 123 8.70 0.92 24.98
N LEU A 124 8.34 0.42 23.80
CA LEU A 124 9.16 0.54 22.60
C LEU A 124 8.94 1.95 22.04
N ILE A 125 9.99 2.77 21.98
CA ILE A 125 9.91 4.17 21.55
C ILE A 125 10.64 4.37 20.22
N LEU A 126 9.95 4.97 19.26
CA LEU A 126 10.50 5.36 17.96
C LEU A 126 10.26 6.85 17.73
N PRO A 127 11.30 7.70 17.91
CA PRO A 127 11.21 9.10 17.52
C PRO A 127 11.42 9.24 16.00
N PHE A 128 10.72 10.20 15.42
CA PHE A 128 10.78 10.57 14.02
C PHE A 128 10.55 12.09 13.86
N ASN A 129 11.44 12.75 13.13
CA ASN A 129 11.35 14.19 12.88
C ASN A 129 11.06 14.39 11.39
N PRO A 130 9.82 14.69 10.99
CA PRO A 130 9.51 14.93 9.58
C PRO A 130 10.18 16.21 9.11
N THR A 131 10.52 16.25 7.82
CA THR A 131 11.12 17.44 7.19
C THR A 131 10.16 18.62 7.08
N ASP A 132 8.85 18.35 7.07
CA ASP A 132 7.78 19.34 7.09
C ASP A 132 6.87 19.05 8.28
N SER A 133 6.75 20.01 9.18
CA SER A 133 5.97 19.88 10.41
C SER A 133 4.48 20.19 10.23
N ALA A 134 4.09 20.77 9.10
CA ALA A 134 2.70 21.11 8.79
C ALA A 134 1.97 19.96 8.08
N SER A 135 2.69 19.19 7.25
CA SER A 135 2.05 18.13 6.48
C SER A 135 1.62 16.94 7.36
N PRO A 136 0.41 16.40 7.15
CA PRO A 136 -0.05 15.21 7.85
C PRO A 136 0.84 14.01 7.48
N CYS A 137 1.21 13.25 8.50
CA CYS A 137 1.94 11.99 8.38
C CYS A 137 1.03 10.81 8.67
N TYR A 138 1.20 9.76 7.88
CA TYR A 138 0.47 8.50 7.91
C TYR A 138 1.46 7.40 8.22
N ILE A 139 1.17 6.60 9.24
CA ILE A 139 2.08 5.59 9.75
C ILE A 139 1.44 4.21 9.59
N TYR A 140 2.22 3.28 9.08
CA TYR A 140 1.88 1.89 8.90
C TYR A 140 2.83 1.08 9.78
N PHE A 141 2.31 0.50 10.86
CA PHE A 141 3.06 -0.39 11.72
C PHE A 141 2.85 -1.82 11.25
N HIS A 142 3.95 -2.54 11.04
CA HIS A 142 3.96 -3.93 10.63
C HIS A 142 4.32 -4.81 11.82
N PHE A 143 3.43 -5.75 12.14
CA PHE A 143 3.59 -6.71 13.22
C PHE A 143 3.46 -8.15 12.72
N ALA A 144 4.26 -9.04 13.31
CA ALA A 144 4.04 -10.47 13.34
C ALA A 144 4.55 -11.00 14.68
N GLU A 145 3.76 -11.80 15.39
CA GLU A 145 4.26 -12.48 16.59
C GLU A 145 5.16 -13.64 16.16
N ILE A 146 6.46 -13.48 16.38
CA ILE A 146 7.48 -14.44 15.95
C ILE A 146 8.04 -15.29 17.11
N GLU A 147 7.73 -14.94 18.36
CA GLU A 147 8.08 -15.76 19.53
C GLU A 147 6.96 -16.79 19.79
N LYS A 148 7.34 -18.06 19.94
CA LYS A 148 6.38 -19.09 20.35
C LYS A 148 6.08 -18.94 21.84
N LEU A 149 4.97 -18.28 22.15
CA LEU A 149 4.51 -18.02 23.51
C LEU A 149 3.98 -19.30 24.19
N LYS A 150 3.92 -19.29 25.53
CA LYS A 150 3.30 -20.40 26.28
C LYS A 150 1.80 -20.47 25.99
N ASP A 151 1.21 -21.64 26.20
CA ASP A 151 -0.21 -21.85 25.94
C ASP A 151 -1.09 -20.84 26.70
N GLY A 152 -2.09 -20.29 26.01
CA GLY A 152 -2.96 -19.22 26.51
C GLY A 152 -2.33 -17.82 26.58
N GLN A 153 -1.01 -17.66 26.43
CA GLN A 153 -0.40 -16.32 26.39
C GLN A 153 -0.62 -15.66 25.02
N LYS A 154 -0.95 -14.37 25.04
CA LYS A 154 -1.03 -13.53 23.85
C LYS A 154 -0.41 -12.18 24.13
N ARG A 155 0.39 -11.68 23.19
CA ARG A 155 0.93 -10.33 23.28
C ARG A 155 -0.14 -9.33 22.87
N LYS A 156 -0.48 -8.42 23.79
CA LYS A 156 -1.39 -7.33 23.51
C LYS A 156 -0.67 -6.00 23.62
N LEU A 157 -0.89 -5.12 22.66
CA LEU A 157 -0.14 -3.89 22.49
C LEU A 157 -1.10 -2.71 22.37
N ARG A 158 -0.66 -1.56 22.87
CA ARG A 158 -1.30 -0.26 22.60
C ARG A 158 -0.24 0.68 22.08
N ILE A 159 -0.58 1.43 21.05
CA ILE A 159 0.30 2.41 20.44
C ILE A 159 -0.21 3.81 20.76
N ASP A 160 0.71 4.62 21.26
CA ASP A 160 0.54 6.04 21.55
C ASP A 160 1.36 6.82 20.52
N LEU A 161 0.71 7.73 19.80
CA LEU A 161 1.32 8.64 18.85
C LEU A 161 1.32 10.03 19.48
N ASN A 162 2.48 10.53 19.87
CA ASN A 162 2.62 11.88 20.41
C ASN A 162 3.22 12.81 19.36
N SER A 163 2.69 14.03 19.27
CA SER A 163 3.13 15.06 18.34
C SER A 163 3.01 16.45 18.96
N THR A 164 3.92 17.34 18.59
CA THR A 164 3.87 18.76 18.96
C THR A 164 2.60 19.48 18.50
N ASN A 165 2.04 19.16 17.33
CA ASN A 165 0.89 19.90 16.78
C ASN A 165 -0.43 19.13 16.91
N SER A 166 -0.38 17.80 17.08
CA SER A 166 -1.60 16.95 17.10
C SER A 166 -1.92 16.37 18.48
N GLY A 167 -1.06 16.59 19.48
CA GLY A 167 -1.22 16.03 20.82
C GLY A 167 -1.05 14.50 20.84
N LEU A 168 -1.46 13.89 21.97
CA LEU A 168 -1.41 12.45 22.17
C LEU A 168 -2.62 11.77 21.52
N LYS A 169 -2.37 10.86 20.59
CA LYS A 169 -3.38 9.93 20.03
C LYS A 169 -3.10 8.51 20.50
N VAL A 170 -4.14 7.81 20.92
CA VAL A 170 -4.02 6.47 21.52
C VAL A 170 -4.88 5.50 20.74
N THR A 171 -4.30 4.38 20.34
CA THR A 171 -5.00 3.30 19.63
C THR A 171 -5.76 2.39 20.60
N GLN A 172 -6.75 1.66 20.10
CA GLN A 172 -7.32 0.54 20.85
C GLN A 172 -6.28 -0.57 20.98
N PRO A 173 -6.25 -1.33 22.09
CA PRO A 173 -5.31 -2.44 22.24
C PRO A 173 -5.50 -3.50 21.15
N ILE A 174 -4.41 -3.85 20.47
CA ILE A 174 -4.34 -4.95 19.49
C ILE A 174 -3.82 -6.22 20.17
N THR A 175 -4.17 -7.39 19.63
CA THR A 175 -3.63 -8.68 20.07
C THR A 175 -2.95 -9.37 18.91
N LEU A 176 -1.67 -9.71 19.05
CA LEU A 176 -0.92 -10.39 18.01
C LEU A 176 -1.21 -11.91 18.02
N GLU A 177 -1.23 -12.49 16.83
CA GLU A 177 -1.38 -13.93 16.61
C GLU A 177 -0.07 -14.50 16.06
N TYR A 178 0.33 -15.68 16.55
CA TYR A 178 1.60 -16.29 16.19
C TYR A 178 1.71 -16.54 14.68
N LEU A 179 2.79 -16.05 14.08
CA LEU A 179 3.12 -16.10 12.65
C LEU A 179 2.05 -15.51 11.71
N LYS A 180 1.14 -14.68 12.24
CA LYS A 180 0.12 -13.99 11.46
C LYS A 180 0.50 -12.52 11.33
N PRO A 181 0.65 -11.99 10.10
CA PRO A 181 0.94 -10.58 9.90
C PRO A 181 -0.28 -9.73 10.29
N MET A 182 0.00 -8.56 10.84
CA MET A 182 -0.96 -7.53 11.17
C MET A 182 -0.38 -6.17 10.77
N ILE A 183 -1.17 -5.36 10.10
CA ILE A 183 -0.86 -3.98 9.77
C ILE A 183 -1.79 -3.10 10.58
N LEU A 184 -1.24 -2.09 11.25
CA LEU A 184 -2.02 -1.03 11.87
C LEU A 184 -1.69 0.29 11.21
N THR A 185 -2.72 0.95 10.67
CA THR A 185 -2.61 2.25 10.02
C THR A 185 -3.02 3.37 10.97
N SER A 186 -2.39 4.53 10.83
CA SER A 186 -2.85 5.78 11.44
C SER A 186 -3.66 6.65 10.47
N THR A 187 -4.26 6.04 9.44
CA THR A 187 -4.96 6.76 8.35
C THR A 187 -6.12 7.59 8.86
N ASP A 188 -6.86 7.08 9.84
CA ASP A 188 -7.97 7.82 10.47
C ASP A 188 -7.49 8.91 11.45
N LEU A 189 -6.18 8.94 11.72
CA LEU A 189 -5.57 9.74 12.78
C LEU A 189 -4.21 10.32 12.35
N PRO A 190 -4.12 11.05 11.22
CA PRO A 190 -2.85 11.63 10.77
C PRO A 190 -2.29 12.57 11.83
N ILE A 191 -0.96 12.61 11.95
CA ILE A 191 -0.26 13.50 12.88
C ILE A 191 0.73 14.38 12.13
N SER A 192 0.91 15.60 12.59
CA SER A 192 1.85 16.58 12.02
C SER A 192 2.60 17.22 13.17
N GLY A 193 3.89 17.53 13.03
CA GLY A 193 4.68 18.14 14.10
C GLY A 193 6.15 18.16 13.76
N THR A 194 6.96 18.91 14.50
CA THR A 194 8.43 18.91 14.32
C THR A 194 9.10 17.68 14.94
N GLU A 195 8.43 17.09 15.93
CA GLU A 195 8.86 15.89 16.63
C GLU A 195 7.66 14.97 16.80
N LEU A 196 7.76 13.78 16.24
CA LEU A 196 6.79 12.70 16.36
C LEU A 196 7.41 11.58 17.18
N GLN A 197 6.67 11.08 18.16
CA GLN A 197 7.11 9.94 18.96
C GLN A 197 6.05 8.86 18.94
N PHE A 198 6.44 7.67 18.52
CA PHE A 198 5.62 6.47 18.61
C PHE A 198 6.05 5.66 19.82
N SER A 199 5.13 5.41 20.74
CA SER A 199 5.36 4.59 21.94
C SER A 199 4.45 3.38 21.91
N ILE A 200 5.03 2.18 21.92
CA ILE A 200 4.27 0.92 21.96
C ILE A 200 4.37 0.34 23.37
N TYR A 201 3.22 0.19 24.02
CA TYR A 201 3.10 -0.33 25.36
C TYR A 201 2.59 -1.77 25.33
N ALA A 202 3.15 -2.63 26.18
CA ALA A 202 2.48 -3.86 26.55
C ALA A 202 1.17 -3.53 27.29
N THR A 203 0.13 -4.30 27.01
CA THR A 203 -1.16 -4.18 27.69
C THR A 203 -1.70 -5.56 28.05
N GLY A 204 -2.49 -5.65 29.13
CA GLY A 204 -3.01 -6.93 29.60
C GLY A 204 -1.96 -7.81 30.29
N GLY A 205 -2.40 -8.57 31.30
CA GLY A 205 -1.54 -9.20 32.32
C GLY A 205 -0.65 -10.38 31.91
N ALA A 206 -0.20 -10.46 30.66
CA ALA A 206 0.77 -11.48 30.23
C ALA A 206 2.25 -11.06 30.39
N ASP A 207 2.52 -9.82 30.82
CA ASP A 207 3.87 -9.25 31.01
C ASP A 207 4.84 -9.48 29.83
N LEU A 208 4.29 -9.51 28.60
CA LEU A 208 5.08 -9.68 27.39
C LEU A 208 5.60 -8.33 26.88
N PRO A 209 6.91 -8.17 26.64
CA PRO A 209 7.48 -6.93 26.09
C PRO A 209 6.81 -6.50 24.78
N PRO A 210 6.64 -5.21 24.48
CA PRO A 210 6.26 -4.77 23.14
C PRO A 210 7.27 -5.24 22.08
N ILE A 211 6.76 -5.59 20.88
CA ILE A 211 7.55 -5.96 19.71
C ILE A 211 7.13 -5.12 18.50
N LEU A 212 8.02 -4.93 17.54
CA LEU A 212 7.73 -4.32 16.24
C LEU A 212 8.65 -4.89 15.15
N ASN A 213 8.09 -5.20 13.99
CA ASN A 213 8.82 -5.80 12.87
C ASN A 213 9.29 -4.74 11.88
N GLY A 214 8.38 -3.88 11.45
CA GLY A 214 8.69 -2.79 10.52
C GLY A 214 7.74 -1.61 10.66
N VAL A 215 8.13 -0.47 10.10
CA VAL A 215 7.27 0.72 10.05
C VAL A 215 7.50 1.50 8.75
N GLU A 216 6.43 2.02 8.19
CA GLU A 216 6.44 2.91 7.03
C GLU A 216 5.73 4.21 7.37
N ILE A 217 6.33 5.33 6.98
CA ILE A 217 5.83 6.67 7.25
C ILE A 217 5.66 7.39 5.92
N PHE A 218 4.47 7.93 5.70
CA PHE A 218 4.10 8.68 4.50
C PHE A 218 3.58 10.06 4.87
N THR A 219 3.48 10.94 3.88
CA THR A 219 2.82 12.24 4.01
C THR A 219 1.94 12.54 2.80
N ASN A 220 0.89 13.33 2.97
CA ASN A 220 -0.03 13.65 1.89
C ASN A 220 0.56 14.67 0.90
N LEU A 221 0.36 14.45 -0.41
CA LEU A 221 0.71 15.34 -1.51
C LEU A 221 -0.41 16.34 -1.86
N SER A 222 -1.64 16.12 -1.40
CA SER A 222 -2.86 16.79 -1.88
C SER A 222 -3.10 18.22 -1.40
N SER A 223 -2.15 18.84 -0.70
CA SER A 223 -2.23 20.26 -0.30
C SER A 223 -0.98 21.05 -0.66
N SER A 224 -0.10 20.49 -1.48
CA SER A 224 0.92 21.29 -2.17
C SER A 224 0.22 21.96 -3.34
N GLU A 225 0.34 23.28 -3.52
CA GLU A 225 -0.12 24.00 -4.71
C GLU A 225 0.68 23.56 -5.96
N LEU A 226 0.59 22.28 -6.32
CA LEU A 226 1.35 21.69 -7.40
C LEU A 226 0.75 22.20 -8.70
N THR A 227 1.46 23.09 -9.35
CA THR A 227 1.19 23.41 -10.75
C THR A 227 1.52 22.18 -11.62
N GLY A 228 0.90 22.04 -12.80
CA GLY A 228 1.15 20.90 -13.70
C GLY A 228 2.63 20.67 -14.04
N LEU A 229 3.46 21.72 -13.98
CA LEU A 229 4.91 21.65 -14.17
C LEU A 229 5.67 21.05 -12.96
N GLN A 230 5.17 21.21 -11.74
CA GLN A 230 5.78 20.66 -10.51
C GLN A 230 5.48 19.16 -10.31
N ILE A 231 4.36 18.66 -10.85
CA ILE A 231 4.08 17.21 -10.93
C ILE A 231 5.10 16.53 -11.86
N ALA A 232 5.46 17.18 -12.98
CA ALA A 232 6.43 16.66 -13.92
C ALA A 232 7.85 16.51 -13.34
N THR A 233 8.30 17.44 -12.51
CA THR A 233 9.63 17.39 -11.88
C THR A 233 9.68 16.53 -10.62
N SER A 234 8.61 16.48 -9.83
CA SER A 234 8.61 15.79 -8.54
C SER A 234 8.24 14.30 -8.64
N VAL A 235 7.42 13.91 -9.63
CA VAL A 235 6.90 12.54 -9.77
C VAL A 235 7.69 11.70 -10.77
N SER A 236 8.34 12.30 -11.76
CA SER A 236 9.12 11.57 -12.78
C SER A 236 10.27 10.73 -12.23
N ASN A 237 10.79 11.08 -11.05
CA ASN A 237 11.85 10.34 -10.36
C ASN A 237 11.33 9.28 -9.36
N LEU A 238 10.02 9.23 -9.09
CA LEU A 238 9.41 8.32 -8.11
C LEU A 238 9.19 6.93 -8.71
N LYS A 239 10.28 6.23 -9.05
CA LYS A 239 10.22 4.92 -9.72
C LYS A 239 9.47 3.85 -8.92
N SER A 240 9.34 4.00 -7.60
CA SER A 240 8.65 3.05 -6.72
C SER A 240 7.17 3.38 -6.47
N ILE A 241 6.62 4.44 -7.08
CA ILE A 241 5.23 4.85 -6.80
C ILE A 241 4.23 3.87 -7.43
N MET A 242 3.26 3.44 -6.63
CA MET A 242 2.23 2.47 -7.03
C MET A 242 0.83 3.04 -7.05
N PHE A 243 0.50 3.84 -6.04
CA PHE A 243 -0.80 4.48 -5.89
C PHE A 243 -0.58 5.98 -5.92
N LEU A 244 -1.07 6.61 -6.98
CA LEU A 244 -0.97 8.05 -7.18
C LEU A 244 -2.38 8.62 -7.24
N ASP A 245 -2.87 9.10 -6.11
CA ASP A 245 -4.15 9.80 -6.02
C ASP A 245 -3.96 11.33 -6.10
N LEU A 246 -4.16 11.88 -7.29
CA LEU A 246 -4.15 13.31 -7.53
C LEU A 246 -5.57 13.90 -7.52
N SER A 247 -6.58 13.18 -7.05
CA SER A 247 -7.97 13.63 -7.14
C SER A 247 -8.25 14.90 -6.33
N TYR A 248 -9.28 15.65 -6.75
CA TYR A 248 -9.78 16.88 -6.13
C TYR A 248 -8.73 17.97 -5.93
N ASN A 249 -7.74 18.03 -6.82
CA ASN A 249 -6.82 19.16 -6.89
C ASN A 249 -7.28 20.17 -7.96
N ASN A 250 -6.71 21.38 -7.94
CA ASN A 250 -6.94 22.40 -8.97
C ASN A 250 -6.00 22.21 -10.19
N LEU A 251 -5.59 20.97 -10.50
CA LEU A 251 -4.63 20.69 -11.56
C LEU A 251 -5.25 20.98 -12.92
N THR A 252 -4.49 21.67 -13.77
CA THR A 252 -4.91 22.13 -15.10
C THR A 252 -3.88 21.75 -16.17
N GLY A 253 -4.27 21.83 -17.43
CA GLY A 253 -3.42 21.48 -18.58
C GLY A 253 -3.53 20.01 -18.99
N PRO A 254 -2.77 19.58 -20.01
CA PRO A 254 -2.78 18.21 -20.49
C PRO A 254 -2.17 17.22 -19.49
N LEU A 255 -2.69 15.99 -19.49
CA LEU A 255 -2.11 14.89 -18.74
C LEU A 255 -0.73 14.52 -19.31
N PRO A 256 0.34 14.55 -18.50
CA PRO A 256 1.66 14.30 -19.01
C PRO A 256 1.92 12.80 -19.22
N GLU A 257 2.55 12.49 -20.35
CA GLU A 257 2.77 11.11 -20.81
C GLU A 257 3.71 10.30 -19.89
N PHE A 258 4.61 10.97 -19.14
CA PHE A 258 5.53 10.30 -18.22
C PHE A 258 4.81 9.53 -17.10
N LEU A 259 3.54 9.85 -16.77
CA LEU A 259 2.77 9.09 -15.80
C LEU A 259 2.59 7.63 -16.23
N ALA A 260 2.55 7.37 -17.54
CA ALA A 260 2.57 6.01 -18.09
C ALA A 260 3.93 5.33 -17.93
N GLN A 261 5.02 6.09 -17.82
CA GLN A 261 6.39 5.58 -17.72
C GLN A 261 6.78 5.16 -16.30
N LEU A 262 5.94 5.48 -15.29
CA LEU A 262 6.12 5.00 -13.92
C LEU A 262 5.98 3.47 -13.90
N PRO A 263 7.05 2.73 -13.56
CA PRO A 263 7.11 1.28 -13.83
C PRO A 263 6.17 0.48 -12.91
N ASN A 264 5.98 0.97 -11.68
CA ASN A 264 5.24 0.26 -10.64
C ASN A 264 3.83 0.83 -10.40
N LEU A 265 3.40 1.83 -11.18
CA LEU A 265 2.11 2.49 -10.97
C LEU A 265 0.95 1.54 -11.28
N LYS A 266 0.15 1.23 -10.24
CA LYS A 266 -1.02 0.35 -10.27
C LYS A 266 -2.33 1.10 -10.12
N MET A 267 -2.34 2.29 -9.53
CA MET A 267 -3.52 3.14 -9.47
C MET A 267 -3.13 4.60 -9.74
N LEU A 268 -3.91 5.23 -10.60
CA LEU A 268 -3.85 6.67 -10.86
C LEU A 268 -5.26 7.25 -10.74
N ASN A 269 -5.50 8.07 -9.73
CA ASN A 269 -6.77 8.77 -9.58
C ASN A 269 -6.59 10.26 -9.89
N LEU A 270 -7.36 10.74 -10.84
CA LEU A 270 -7.32 12.10 -11.39
C LEU A 270 -8.68 12.81 -11.25
N THR A 271 -9.63 12.15 -10.60
CA THR A 271 -11.01 12.62 -10.40
C THR A 271 -11.06 14.03 -9.83
N GLY A 272 -12.00 14.88 -10.24
CA GLY A 272 -12.17 16.20 -9.61
C GLY A 272 -11.08 17.25 -9.92
N ASN A 273 -10.21 17.00 -10.91
CA ASN A 273 -9.27 17.99 -11.44
C ASN A 273 -9.83 18.75 -12.65
N LYS A 274 -9.07 19.74 -13.13
CA LYS A 274 -9.39 20.58 -14.30
C LYS A 274 -8.42 20.32 -15.47
N PHE A 275 -7.97 19.07 -15.64
CA PHE A 275 -7.13 18.68 -16.76
C PHE A 275 -7.85 18.95 -18.09
N THR A 276 -7.09 19.27 -19.13
CA THR A 276 -7.58 19.52 -20.49
C THR A 276 -6.94 18.53 -21.46
N GLY A 277 -7.44 18.43 -22.69
CA GLY A 277 -6.92 17.48 -23.69
C GLY A 277 -7.36 16.03 -23.45
N SER A 278 -6.75 15.07 -24.14
CA SER A 278 -7.08 13.64 -24.01
C SER A 278 -6.19 12.93 -22.99
N VAL A 279 -6.67 11.81 -22.45
CA VAL A 279 -5.84 10.88 -21.69
C VAL A 279 -4.78 10.27 -22.64
N PRO A 280 -3.48 10.29 -22.30
CA PRO A 280 -2.43 9.66 -23.09
C PRO A 280 -2.70 8.18 -23.38
N ASP A 281 -2.48 7.74 -24.62
CA ASP A 281 -2.74 6.36 -25.05
C ASP A 281 -2.00 5.33 -24.20
N ALA A 282 -0.77 5.61 -23.78
CA ALA A 282 0.02 4.73 -22.93
C ALA A 282 -0.62 4.48 -21.54
N LEU A 283 -1.33 5.47 -20.99
CA LEU A 283 -2.10 5.30 -19.75
C LEU A 283 -3.37 4.46 -20.00
N LEU A 284 -4.05 4.70 -21.12
CA LEU A 284 -5.22 3.93 -21.52
C LEU A 284 -4.87 2.46 -21.80
N GLU A 285 -3.73 2.18 -22.43
CA GLU A 285 -3.25 0.83 -22.68
C GLU A 285 -2.92 0.09 -21.38
N LYS A 286 -2.22 0.75 -20.45
CA LYS A 286 -1.97 0.21 -19.09
C LYS A 286 -3.27 -0.04 -18.32
N SER A 287 -4.30 0.77 -18.54
CA SER A 287 -5.58 0.53 -17.92
C SER A 287 -6.34 -0.63 -18.55
N LYS A 288 -6.40 -0.68 -19.88
CA LYS A 288 -7.05 -1.75 -20.64
C LYS A 288 -6.47 -3.14 -20.36
N ASN A 289 -5.16 -3.24 -20.13
CA ASN A 289 -4.51 -4.51 -19.81
C ASN A 289 -4.48 -4.85 -18.31
N GLY A 290 -5.22 -4.10 -17.48
CA GLY A 290 -5.37 -4.36 -16.04
C GLY A 290 -4.14 -4.03 -15.19
N LYS A 291 -3.09 -3.43 -15.76
CA LYS A 291 -1.89 -3.03 -15.02
C LYS A 291 -2.07 -1.72 -14.24
N LEU A 292 -3.06 -0.91 -14.61
CA LEU A 292 -3.35 0.39 -14.00
C LEU A 292 -4.85 0.60 -13.80
N LEU A 293 -5.26 0.75 -12.55
CA LEU A 293 -6.56 1.30 -12.21
C LEU A 293 -6.52 2.82 -12.44
N LEU A 294 -7.06 3.26 -13.58
CA LEU A 294 -7.13 4.68 -13.93
C LEU A 294 -8.52 5.24 -13.59
N ARG A 295 -8.61 6.11 -12.60
CA ARG A 295 -9.85 6.82 -12.23
C ARG A 295 -9.77 8.26 -12.73
N PHE A 296 -10.71 8.65 -13.58
CA PHE A 296 -10.88 10.03 -14.05
C PHE A 296 -12.36 10.25 -14.37
N LEU A 297 -12.87 11.47 -14.19
CA LEU A 297 -14.21 11.81 -14.65
C LEU A 297 -14.13 12.30 -16.10
N PHE A 298 -15.10 11.85 -16.90
CA PHE A 298 -15.25 12.01 -18.35
C PHE A 298 -14.74 13.36 -18.91
N PHE A 299 -13.93 13.28 -19.98
CA PHE A 299 -13.88 14.33 -20.99
C PHE A 299 -15.13 14.21 -21.85
N PHE A 300 -16.10 15.11 -21.69
CA PHE A 300 -17.06 15.34 -22.76
C PHE A 300 -16.31 16.10 -23.86
N ASN A 301 -16.14 15.46 -25.03
CA ASN A 301 -16.05 16.19 -26.29
C ASN A 301 -17.47 16.51 -26.75
#